data_AF-A0A7C2F305-F1
#
_entry.id   AF-A0A7C2F305-F1
#
_cell.length_a   1.000
_cell.length_b   1.000
_cell.length_c   1.000
_cell.angle_alpha   90.00
_cell.angle_beta   90.00
_cell.angle_gamma   90.00
#
_symmetry.space_group_name_H-M   'P 1'
#
loop_
_entity.id
_entity.type
_entity.pdbx_description
1 polymer ?
#
loop_
_entity_poly.entity_id
_entity_poly.type
_entity_poly.pdbx_seq_one_letter_code
_entity_poly.pdbx_strand_id
1 'polypeptide(L)'
;MIKLVVLVYLLLFQYSFADDWYQVEGAYSRVEYQQSNKVIADSLLEIAELSIPRLAKIFELPLNELKKSKVRIIFTDAPDVTNGYALNDAVVIYALSSMYLNMTTGTQTWYKQVLKHELAHTLTFIKIKRKLSFLGEPANLTVPLWFYEGIAQYYTEDWNMYRGDIYIRNAVLTGKLNYSALESLEDGRLLYAASHGFTRFLADRYGDSSLVKVMAHNEKGWLFDFNEAFKKVYGKSPDILFTNYIRRMVIYYGDLLAEYPVSKLTEDLLSIGDRTFQVFPLSAQDSSYLVVYRESEIHNYKSVAIVQFNKGKIKIKKRITNNADTDVFLSKDKTWAAYGRYYYGQKSNQISLKYIWKIINLKTGKTRTISHPLRARQAVFDSVNNLILCETLADQSILHRFNSEKNYHNTMFNTQMPVGSMA
;
A
#
# COMPACT_ATOMS: atom_id res chain seq x y z
N MET A 1 -13.60 14.48 -4.73
CA MET A 1 -14.42 14.95 -3.57
C MET A 1 -14.68 13.88 -2.51
N ILE A 2 -15.13 12.66 -2.87
CA ILE A 2 -15.40 11.58 -1.88
C ILE A 2 -14.13 11.01 -1.22
N LYS A 3 -12.96 11.04 -1.88
CA LYS A 3 -11.68 10.58 -1.31
C LYS A 3 -11.13 11.48 -0.19
N LEU A 4 -11.44 12.78 -0.21
CA LEU A 4 -11.03 13.72 0.84
C LEU A 4 -11.89 13.56 2.10
N VAL A 5 -13.17 13.19 1.93
CA VAL A 5 -14.12 12.96 3.03
C VAL A 5 -13.75 11.70 3.83
N VAL A 6 -13.19 10.67 3.22
CA VAL A 6 -12.69 9.49 3.94
C VAL A 6 -11.44 9.82 4.78
N LEU A 7 -10.55 10.69 4.27
CA LEU A 7 -9.38 11.15 5.01
C LEU A 7 -9.77 12.05 6.21
N VAL A 8 -10.79 12.90 6.03
CA VAL A 8 -11.33 13.79 7.08
C VAL A 8 -12.19 13.04 8.09
N TYR A 9 -12.91 11.98 7.70
CA TYR A 9 -13.63 11.12 8.67
C TYR A 9 -12.69 10.28 9.54
N LEU A 10 -11.48 9.96 9.06
CA LEU A 10 -10.44 9.32 9.87
C LEU A 10 -9.79 10.27 10.88
N LEU A 11 -9.90 11.59 10.68
CA LEU A 11 -9.30 12.62 11.52
C LEU A 11 -10.15 13.02 12.76
N LEU A 12 -11.41 12.55 12.88
CA LEU A 12 -12.33 12.95 13.95
C LEU A 12 -12.64 11.89 15.01
N PHE A 13 -11.93 10.76 15.05
CA PHE A 13 -12.06 9.82 16.17
C PHE A 13 -11.19 10.25 17.36
N GLN A 14 -11.73 11.17 18.16
CA GLN A 14 -11.29 11.34 19.54
C GLN A 14 -11.55 10.05 20.34
N TYR A 15 -10.59 9.74 21.20
CA TYR A 15 -10.37 8.48 21.89
C TYR A 15 -11.54 8.13 22.81
N SER A 16 -12.22 7.02 22.52
CA SER A 16 -12.96 6.21 23.50
C SER A 16 -12.77 4.75 23.12
N PHE A 17 -11.61 4.20 23.48
CA PHE A 17 -11.22 2.84 23.15
C PHE A 17 -11.75 1.87 24.21
N ALA A 18 -12.44 0.82 23.79
CA ALA A 18 -13.02 -0.19 24.68
C ALA A 18 -12.07 -1.36 25.01
N ASP A 19 -10.87 -1.38 24.43
CA ASP A 19 -9.80 -2.33 24.75
C ASP A 19 -8.68 -1.57 25.48
N ASP A 20 -8.08 -2.18 26.50
CA ASP A 20 -6.96 -1.59 27.23
C ASP A 20 -5.78 -1.33 26.27
N TRP A 21 -5.34 -0.07 26.19
CA TRP A 21 -4.13 0.31 25.48
C TRP A 21 -2.93 0.17 26.39
N TYR A 22 -1.89 -0.44 25.85
CA TYR A 22 -0.61 -0.66 26.49
C TYR A 22 0.43 0.22 25.84
N GLN A 23 1.51 0.48 26.57
CA GLN A 23 2.62 1.26 26.09
C GLN A 23 3.94 0.55 26.37
N VAL A 24 4.88 0.65 25.43
CA VAL A 24 6.28 0.29 25.62
C VAL A 24 7.14 1.47 25.18
N GLU A 25 8.19 1.78 25.93
CA GLU A 25 9.03 2.95 25.66
C GLU A 25 10.50 2.58 25.49
N GLY A 26 11.16 3.28 24.58
CA GLY A 26 12.61 3.30 24.40
C GLY A 26 13.20 4.64 24.79
N ALA A 27 14.42 4.89 24.30
CA ALA A 27 15.12 6.15 24.51
C ALA A 27 14.56 7.27 23.62
N TYR A 28 14.14 6.96 22.39
CA TYR A 28 13.72 7.95 21.40
C TYR A 28 12.25 7.84 20.98
N SER A 29 11.56 6.77 21.36
CA SER A 29 10.19 6.53 20.94
C SER A 29 9.35 5.83 22.01
N ARG A 30 8.03 5.92 21.84
CA ARG A 30 7.04 5.14 22.60
C ARG A 30 6.04 4.51 21.64
N VAL A 31 5.68 3.26 21.85
CA VAL A 31 4.70 2.53 21.05
C VAL A 31 3.45 2.27 21.91
N GLU A 32 2.31 2.76 21.44
CA GLU A 32 0.98 2.53 22.00
C GLU A 32 0.27 1.46 21.18
N TYR A 33 -0.25 0.41 21.83
CA TYR A 33 -0.79 -0.77 21.16
C TYR A 33 -1.88 -1.47 22.00
N GLN A 34 -2.66 -2.35 21.35
CA GLN A 34 -3.63 -3.24 22.01
C GLN A 34 -2.95 -4.55 22.45
N GLN A 35 -3.41 -5.21 23.51
CA GLN A 35 -2.67 -6.37 24.10
C GLN A 35 -2.24 -7.45 23.08
N SER A 36 -3.11 -7.81 22.12
CA SER A 36 -2.83 -8.80 21.08
C SER A 36 -1.67 -8.42 20.13
N ASN A 37 -1.28 -7.15 20.13
CA ASN A 37 -0.26 -6.57 19.26
C ASN A 37 1.13 -6.47 19.93
N LYS A 38 1.30 -6.98 21.16
CA LYS A 38 2.53 -6.82 21.97
C LYS A 38 3.82 -7.18 21.22
N VAL A 39 3.87 -8.37 20.62
CA VAL A 39 5.07 -8.88 19.94
C VAL A 39 5.51 -7.94 18.81
N ILE A 40 4.57 -7.42 18.04
CA ILE A 40 4.86 -6.50 16.94
C ILE A 40 5.19 -5.11 17.47
N ALA A 41 4.53 -4.65 18.54
CA ALA A 41 4.86 -3.39 19.19
C ALA A 41 6.31 -3.36 19.70
N ASP A 42 6.81 -4.47 20.25
CA ASP A 42 8.22 -4.61 20.65
C ASP A 42 9.14 -4.53 19.43
N SER A 43 8.81 -5.24 18.34
CA SER A 43 9.57 -5.17 17.09
C SER A 43 9.58 -3.76 16.48
N LEU A 44 8.45 -3.04 16.52
CA LEU A 44 8.36 -1.65 16.07
C LEU A 44 9.24 -0.74 16.93
N LEU A 45 9.25 -0.94 18.24
CA LEU A 45 10.10 -0.17 19.15
C LEU A 45 11.59 -0.35 18.80
N GLU A 46 12.06 -1.58 18.63
CA GLU A 46 13.46 -1.85 18.24
C GLU A 46 13.85 -1.16 16.93
N ILE A 47 12.97 -1.21 15.93
CA ILE A 47 13.21 -0.56 14.64
C ILE A 47 13.26 0.95 14.80
N ALA A 48 12.38 1.54 15.59
CA ALA A 48 12.37 2.97 15.85
C ALA A 48 13.65 3.42 16.58
N GLU A 49 14.08 2.68 17.59
CA GLU A 49 15.29 2.97 18.36
C GLU A 49 16.58 2.84 17.53
N LEU A 50 16.57 2.04 16.46
CA LEU A 50 17.67 1.99 15.47
C LEU A 50 17.57 3.10 14.41
N SER A 51 16.35 3.40 13.94
CA SER A 51 16.13 4.27 12.79
C SER A 51 16.21 5.75 13.15
N ILE A 52 15.62 6.15 14.28
CA ILE A 52 15.58 7.55 14.73
C ILE A 52 16.99 8.13 14.89
N PRO A 53 17.94 7.52 15.63
CA PRO A 53 19.27 8.12 15.79
C PRO A 53 20.06 8.18 14.48
N ARG A 54 19.89 7.21 13.58
CA ARG A 54 20.52 7.21 12.25
C ARG A 54 20.01 8.39 11.41
N LEU A 55 18.68 8.53 11.29
CA LEU A 55 18.06 9.60 10.52
C LEU A 55 18.34 10.97 11.16
N ALA A 56 18.28 11.08 12.49
CA ALA A 56 18.60 12.31 13.21
C ALA A 56 20.04 12.76 12.96
N LYS A 57 21.01 11.84 12.89
CA LYS A 57 22.39 12.16 12.51
C LYS A 57 22.47 12.72 11.09
N ILE A 58 21.77 12.13 10.12
CA ILE A 58 21.75 12.60 8.73
C ILE A 58 21.09 13.99 8.63
N PHE A 59 20.00 14.21 9.36
CA PHE A 59 19.24 15.46 9.33
C PHE A 59 19.82 16.53 10.27
N GLU A 60 20.93 16.22 10.95
CA GLU A 60 21.61 17.11 11.89
C GLU A 60 20.68 17.57 13.03
N LEU A 61 19.90 16.63 13.58
CA LEU A 61 18.95 16.86 14.67
C LEU A 61 19.58 16.50 16.04
N PRO A 62 19.32 17.29 17.09
CA PRO A 62 19.85 17.03 18.42
C PRO A 62 19.16 15.83 19.09
N LEU A 63 19.90 14.73 19.25
CA LEU A 63 19.40 13.51 19.90
C LEU A 63 18.85 13.74 21.32
N ASN A 64 19.42 14.69 22.06
CA ASN A 64 18.96 14.98 23.42
C ASN A 64 17.54 15.55 23.46
N GLU A 65 17.13 16.30 22.43
CA GLU A 65 15.75 16.79 22.34
C GLU A 65 14.79 15.67 21.97
N LEU A 66 15.18 14.81 21.02
CA LEU A 66 14.40 13.63 20.63
C LEU A 66 14.19 12.63 21.79
N LYS A 67 15.18 12.49 22.69
CA LYS A 67 15.03 11.68 23.91
C LYS A 67 13.97 12.24 24.87
N LYS A 68 13.83 13.57 24.92
CA LYS A 68 12.86 14.24 25.80
C LYS A 68 11.45 14.17 25.24
N SER A 69 11.29 14.44 23.95
CA SER A 69 9.97 14.45 23.31
C SER A 69 9.44 13.04 23.07
N LYS A 70 10.31 12.12 22.67
CA LYS A 70 10.01 10.76 22.16
C LYS A 70 9.01 10.77 20.99
N VAL A 71 9.36 10.14 19.88
CA VAL A 71 8.41 9.94 18.78
C VAL A 71 7.30 8.98 19.25
N ARG A 72 6.05 9.42 19.18
CA ARG A 72 4.90 8.58 19.51
C ARG A 72 4.57 7.69 18.32
N ILE A 73 4.37 6.40 18.55
CA ILE A 73 3.96 5.43 17.53
C ILE A 73 2.67 4.79 18.01
N ILE A 74 1.63 4.81 17.19
CA ILE A 74 0.32 4.26 17.50
C ILE A 74 0.11 3.08 16.55
N PHE A 75 0.05 1.88 17.11
CA PHE A 75 -0.07 0.65 16.34
C PHE A 75 -1.42 -0.02 16.61
N THR A 76 -2.17 -0.28 15.53
CA THR A 76 -3.38 -1.09 15.59
C THR A 76 -3.48 -2.02 14.38
N ASP A 77 -4.17 -3.13 14.59
CA ASP A 77 -4.51 -4.10 13.54
C ASP A 77 -6.02 -4.20 13.31
N ALA A 78 -6.81 -3.46 14.09
CA ALA A 78 -8.26 -3.60 14.07
C ALA A 78 -8.92 -3.39 12.70
N PRO A 79 -8.43 -2.46 11.84
CA PRO A 79 -9.07 -2.25 10.56
C PRO A 79 -8.90 -3.37 9.52
N ASP A 80 -7.93 -4.29 9.69
CA ASP A 80 -7.47 -5.22 8.63
C ASP A 80 -7.18 -4.50 7.30
N VAL A 81 -6.57 -3.31 7.39
CA VAL A 81 -6.07 -2.57 6.24
C VAL A 81 -4.61 -2.24 6.46
N THR A 82 -3.88 -2.27 5.36
CA THR A 82 -2.49 -1.84 5.32
C THR A 82 -2.47 -0.32 5.17
N ASN A 83 -1.98 0.42 6.17
CA ASN A 83 -1.71 1.84 6.03
C ASN A 83 -0.67 2.35 7.04
N GLY A 84 -0.11 3.52 6.79
CA GLY A 84 0.69 4.28 7.74
C GLY A 84 0.64 5.77 7.40
N TYR A 85 0.77 6.62 8.41
CA TYR A 85 0.94 8.06 8.22
C TYR A 85 1.58 8.71 9.44
N ALA A 86 2.39 9.74 9.19
CA ALA A 86 2.92 10.64 10.20
C ALA A 86 2.05 11.90 10.33
N LEU A 87 1.77 12.31 11.57
CA LEU A 87 1.11 13.57 11.91
C LEU A 87 1.86 14.21 13.08
N ASN A 88 2.50 15.37 12.87
CA ASN A 88 3.31 16.07 13.87
C ASN A 88 4.28 15.19 14.67
N ASP A 89 3.85 14.76 15.87
CA ASP A 89 4.60 14.03 16.89
C ASP A 89 4.26 12.54 16.95
N ALA A 90 3.32 12.09 16.10
CA ALA A 90 2.84 10.72 16.05
C ALA A 90 3.05 10.08 14.67
N VAL A 91 3.45 8.81 14.70
CA VAL A 91 3.37 7.87 13.58
C VAL A 91 2.23 6.92 13.86
N VAL A 92 1.28 6.78 12.94
CA VAL A 92 0.18 5.81 13.04
C VAL A 92 0.43 4.69 12.03
N ILE A 93 0.34 3.43 12.48
CA ILE A 93 0.52 2.27 11.61
C ILE A 93 -0.66 1.30 11.78
N TYR A 94 -1.28 0.95 10.65
CA TYR A 94 -2.26 -0.12 10.51
C TYR A 94 -1.57 -1.32 9.85
N ALA A 95 -1.11 -2.30 10.64
CA ALA A 95 0.03 -3.11 10.23
C ALA A 95 -0.13 -4.62 10.07
N LEU A 96 -1.33 -5.22 10.12
CA LEU A 96 -1.49 -6.59 9.65
C LEU A 96 -2.74 -6.78 8.80
N SER A 97 -2.79 -6.15 7.63
CA SER A 97 -3.63 -6.76 6.60
C SER A 97 -3.07 -8.14 6.26
N SER A 98 -3.94 -9.14 6.11
CA SER A 98 -3.62 -10.42 5.45
C SER A 98 -3.12 -10.26 3.99
N MET A 99 -2.96 -9.02 3.52
CA MET A 99 -2.29 -8.67 2.28
C MET A 99 -0.79 -8.89 2.38
N TYR A 100 -0.34 -9.97 1.75
CA TYR A 100 1.06 -10.12 1.37
C TYR A 100 1.42 -9.02 0.35
N LEU A 101 2.26 -8.07 0.75
CA LEU A 101 2.65 -6.89 -0.06
C LEU A 101 4.10 -6.95 -0.55
N ASN A 102 4.59 -8.13 -0.95
CA ASN A 102 5.95 -8.29 -1.46
C ASN A 102 6.31 -7.31 -2.59
N MET A 103 5.33 -6.93 -3.41
CA MET A 103 5.54 -6.00 -4.52
C MET A 103 6.06 -4.65 -4.03
N THR A 104 5.56 -4.11 -2.91
CA THR A 104 5.98 -2.78 -2.45
C THR A 104 7.07 -2.80 -1.39
N THR A 105 7.27 -3.94 -0.72
CA THR A 105 8.16 -4.07 0.45
C THR A 105 9.45 -4.83 0.17
N GLY A 106 9.59 -5.42 -1.02
CA GLY A 106 10.71 -6.28 -1.36
C GLY A 106 10.83 -7.47 -0.41
N THR A 107 11.95 -7.58 0.29
CA THR A 107 12.23 -8.63 1.29
C THR A 107 11.89 -8.22 2.73
N GLN A 108 11.53 -6.96 2.98
CA GLN A 108 11.15 -6.49 4.31
C GLN A 108 9.65 -6.74 4.56
N THR A 109 9.27 -6.95 5.82
CA THR A 109 7.86 -6.95 6.19
C THR A 109 7.28 -5.54 6.09
N TRP A 110 6.01 -5.44 5.70
CA TRP A 110 5.33 -4.16 5.43
C TRP A 110 5.51 -3.13 6.54
N TYR A 111 5.23 -3.52 7.78
CA TYR A 111 5.26 -2.61 8.92
C TYR A 111 6.66 -2.03 9.18
N LYS A 112 7.73 -2.75 8.84
CA LYS A 112 9.11 -2.27 9.01
C LYS A 112 9.44 -1.16 8.03
N GLN A 113 9.09 -1.36 6.75
CA GLN A 113 9.37 -0.37 5.73
C GLN A 113 8.54 0.88 5.96
N VAL A 114 7.25 0.72 6.28
CA VAL A 114 6.37 1.87 6.56
C VAL A 114 6.78 2.58 7.83
N LEU A 115 7.12 1.89 8.92
CA LEU A 115 7.61 2.58 10.11
C LEU A 115 8.82 3.46 9.79
N LYS A 116 9.82 2.93 9.06
CA LYS A 116 10.99 3.73 8.68
C LYS A 116 10.59 4.94 7.83
N HIS A 117 9.72 4.73 6.85
CA HIS A 117 9.18 5.77 5.98
C HIS A 117 8.49 6.89 6.78
N GLU A 118 7.56 6.54 7.66
CA GLU A 118 6.86 7.50 8.51
C GLU A 118 7.78 8.21 9.51
N LEU A 119 8.78 7.51 10.06
CA LEU A 119 9.80 8.15 10.90
C LEU A 119 10.59 9.19 10.12
N ALA A 120 10.91 8.96 8.85
CA ALA A 120 11.56 9.95 8.02
C ALA A 120 10.68 11.19 7.80
N HIS A 121 9.36 11.03 7.64
CA HIS A 121 8.44 12.18 7.65
C HIS A 121 8.48 12.94 8.98
N THR A 122 8.33 12.24 10.12
CA THR A 122 8.37 12.88 11.45
C THR A 122 9.65 13.69 11.65
N LEU A 123 10.81 13.13 11.30
CA LEU A 123 12.08 13.83 11.45
C LEU A 123 12.25 14.95 10.44
N THR A 124 11.68 14.82 9.24
CA THR A 124 11.62 15.92 8.26
C THR A 124 10.80 17.08 8.82
N PHE A 125 9.60 16.81 9.37
CA PHE A 125 8.77 17.83 10.03
C PHE A 125 9.53 18.52 11.15
N ILE A 126 10.27 17.76 12.00
CA ILE A 126 11.10 18.35 13.06
C ILE A 126 12.18 19.26 12.48
N LYS A 127 12.88 18.84 11.41
CA LYS A 127 13.97 19.63 10.81
C LYS A 127 13.50 20.93 10.17
N ILE A 128 12.32 20.93 9.55
CA ILE A 128 11.78 22.12 8.88
C ILE A 128 10.97 23.04 9.81
N LYS A 129 10.72 22.65 11.07
CA LYS A 129 10.02 23.51 12.03
C LYS A 129 10.70 24.87 12.15
N ARG A 130 9.90 25.93 12.12
CA ARG A 130 10.32 27.33 12.30
C ARG A 130 9.48 27.99 13.36
N LYS A 131 9.72 29.29 13.62
CA LYS A 131 9.04 30.00 14.71
C LYS A 131 7.52 29.92 14.62
N LEU A 132 6.91 29.96 13.43
CA LEU A 132 5.45 29.91 13.26
C LEU A 132 4.84 28.50 13.42
N SER A 133 5.66 27.45 13.43
CA SER A 133 5.16 26.06 13.53
C SER A 133 4.42 25.76 14.85
N PHE A 134 4.45 26.66 15.85
CA PHE A 134 3.61 26.58 17.04
C PHE A 134 2.10 26.73 16.73
N LEU A 135 1.72 27.29 15.58
CA LEU A 135 0.33 27.36 15.11
C LEU A 135 -0.17 26.04 14.47
N GLY A 136 0.68 25.01 14.41
CA GLY A 136 0.34 23.69 13.88
C GLY A 136 0.60 23.53 12.37
N GLU A 137 -0.03 22.50 11.79
CA GLU A 137 0.17 22.02 10.40
C GLU A 137 0.11 23.09 9.29
N PRO A 138 -0.76 24.12 9.34
CA PRO A 138 -0.83 25.12 8.27
C PRO A 138 0.49 25.86 8.03
N ALA A 139 1.38 25.94 9.03
CA ALA A 139 2.67 26.60 8.91
C ALA A 139 3.70 25.80 8.07
N ASN A 140 3.45 24.51 7.78
CA ASN A 140 4.33 23.63 7.01
C ASN A 140 3.82 23.35 5.58
N LEU A 141 2.71 23.96 5.17
CA LEU A 141 2.06 23.79 3.85
C LEU A 141 2.90 24.32 2.66
N THR A 142 4.05 24.93 2.93
CA THR A 142 4.95 25.50 1.92
C THR A 142 5.81 24.45 1.24
N VAL A 143 5.91 23.23 1.80
CA VAL A 143 6.72 22.15 1.25
C VAL A 143 5.85 21.26 0.35
N PRO A 144 6.25 21.03 -0.91
CA PRO A 144 5.46 20.20 -1.81
C PRO A 144 5.49 18.73 -1.38
N LEU A 145 4.36 18.04 -1.56
CA LEU A 145 4.18 16.64 -1.15
C LEU A 145 5.29 15.73 -1.68
N TRP A 146 5.68 15.88 -2.94
CA TRP A 146 6.75 15.08 -3.54
C TRP A 146 8.07 15.17 -2.80
N PHE A 147 8.37 16.30 -2.15
CA PHE A 147 9.62 16.45 -1.43
C PHE A 147 9.59 15.64 -0.13
N TYR A 148 8.49 15.66 0.61
CA TYR A 148 8.31 14.80 1.78
C TYR A 148 8.43 13.33 1.41
N GLU A 149 7.68 12.89 0.41
CA GLU A 149 7.67 11.50 -0.05
C GLU A 149 9.03 11.08 -0.59
N GLY A 150 9.65 11.94 -1.40
CA GLY A 150 10.96 11.69 -1.97
C GLY A 150 12.06 11.56 -0.90
N ILE A 151 12.05 12.41 0.13
CA ILE A 151 12.99 12.33 1.26
C ILE A 151 12.77 11.04 2.05
N ALA A 152 11.52 10.71 2.37
CA ALA A 152 11.19 9.49 3.11
C ALA A 152 11.67 8.24 2.37
N GLN A 153 11.35 8.13 1.08
CA GLN A 153 11.77 6.99 0.26
C GLN A 153 13.27 6.96 0.00
N TYR A 154 13.92 8.11 -0.19
CA TYR A 154 15.36 8.16 -0.49
C TYR A 154 16.20 7.63 0.69
N TYR A 155 15.87 8.03 1.92
CA TYR A 155 16.66 7.65 3.11
C TYR A 155 16.29 6.30 3.71
N THR A 156 15.13 5.72 3.36
CA THR A 156 14.60 4.54 4.05
C THR A 156 14.25 3.37 3.14
N GLU A 157 14.18 3.58 1.82
CA GLU A 157 13.76 2.56 0.86
C GLU A 157 14.80 2.35 -0.25
N ASP A 158 14.97 1.09 -0.63
CA ASP A 158 15.78 0.71 -1.78
C ASP A 158 15.01 0.96 -3.10
N TRP A 159 15.76 1.31 -4.14
CA TRP A 159 15.20 1.36 -5.48
C TRP A 159 14.89 -0.06 -5.98
N ASN A 160 13.70 -0.26 -6.54
CA ASN A 160 13.34 -1.52 -7.19
C ASN A 160 12.26 -1.30 -8.27
N MET A 161 11.97 -2.37 -9.02
CA MET A 161 11.00 -2.38 -10.11
C MET A 161 9.64 -1.76 -9.73
N TYR A 162 9.15 -2.05 -8.53
CA TYR A 162 7.82 -1.65 -8.06
C TYR A 162 7.82 -0.36 -7.24
N ARG A 163 8.99 0.15 -6.84
CA ARG A 163 9.12 1.44 -6.15
C ARG A 163 9.47 2.60 -7.07
N GLY A 164 10.02 2.32 -8.25
CA GLY A 164 10.33 3.36 -9.24
C GLY A 164 10.08 2.90 -10.68
N ASP A 165 10.81 1.88 -11.10
CA ASP A 165 11.09 1.58 -12.50
C ASP A 165 9.84 1.40 -13.38
N ILE A 166 8.88 0.56 -12.97
CA ILE A 166 7.70 0.26 -13.81
C ILE A 166 6.82 1.49 -14.02
N TYR A 167 6.67 2.33 -13.01
CA TYR A 167 5.79 3.50 -13.05
C TYR A 167 6.42 4.63 -13.86
N ILE A 168 7.71 4.92 -13.64
CA ILE A 168 8.42 5.96 -14.39
C ILE A 168 8.56 5.55 -15.85
N ARG A 169 8.95 4.30 -16.12
CA ARG A 169 9.06 3.79 -17.50
C ARG A 169 7.75 3.92 -18.26
N ASN A 170 6.65 3.46 -17.67
CA ASN A 170 5.33 3.59 -18.28
C ASN A 170 4.93 5.06 -18.48
N ALA A 171 5.21 5.92 -17.51
CA ALA A 171 4.91 7.35 -17.60
C ALA A 171 5.74 8.06 -18.69
N VAL A 172 7.00 7.65 -18.91
CA VAL A 172 7.82 8.13 -20.03
C VAL A 172 7.21 7.70 -21.36
N LEU A 173 6.89 6.41 -21.51
CA LEU A 173 6.34 5.85 -22.74
C LEU A 173 4.96 6.41 -23.11
N THR A 174 4.16 6.77 -22.11
CA THR A 174 2.80 7.31 -22.31
C THR A 174 2.75 8.84 -22.27
N GLY A 175 3.89 9.52 -22.10
CA GLY A 175 3.96 10.98 -21.98
C GLY A 175 3.37 11.56 -20.68
N LYS A 176 3.11 10.71 -19.67
CA LYS A 176 2.54 11.10 -18.38
C LYS A 176 3.58 11.59 -17.36
N LEU A 177 4.88 11.39 -17.60
CA LEU A 177 5.93 11.89 -16.72
C LEU A 177 6.15 13.40 -16.96
N ASN A 178 5.40 14.23 -16.23
CA ASN A 178 5.52 15.69 -16.25
C ASN A 178 5.42 16.24 -14.81
N TYR A 179 5.62 17.54 -14.60
CA TYR A 179 5.71 18.08 -13.24
C TYR A 179 4.42 17.87 -12.41
N SER A 180 3.23 17.84 -13.03
CA SER A 180 2.00 17.57 -12.28
C SER A 180 1.89 16.11 -11.79
N ALA A 181 2.71 15.20 -12.32
CA ALA A 181 2.84 13.85 -11.77
C ALA A 181 3.42 13.86 -10.33
N LEU A 182 4.14 14.93 -9.94
CA LEU A 182 4.60 15.14 -8.57
C LEU A 182 3.52 15.72 -7.64
N GLU A 183 2.33 15.99 -8.15
CA GLU A 183 1.23 16.63 -7.39
C GLU A 183 -0.09 15.84 -7.50
N SER A 184 -0.17 14.85 -8.41
CA SER A 184 -1.39 14.11 -8.67
C SER A 184 -1.66 13.02 -7.63
N LEU A 185 -2.65 13.27 -6.76
CA LEU A 185 -3.19 12.27 -5.84
C LEU A 185 -4.02 11.18 -6.56
N GLU A 186 -4.40 11.40 -7.81
CA GLU A 186 -5.15 10.42 -8.61
C GLU A 186 -4.28 9.23 -9.04
N ASP A 187 -2.99 9.50 -9.29
CA ASP A 187 -1.98 8.48 -9.61
C ASP A 187 -0.89 8.44 -8.54
N GLY A 188 -1.29 8.08 -7.32
CA GLY A 188 -0.37 8.03 -6.17
C GLY A 188 0.87 7.17 -6.43
N ARG A 189 0.75 6.07 -7.17
CA ARG A 189 1.91 5.20 -7.49
C ARG A 189 2.95 5.93 -8.33
N LEU A 190 2.50 6.70 -9.33
CA LEU A 190 3.39 7.54 -10.11
C LEU A 190 3.98 8.67 -9.27
N LEU A 191 3.20 9.30 -8.39
CA LEU A 191 3.68 10.32 -7.45
C LEU A 191 4.85 9.80 -6.60
N TYR A 192 4.67 8.66 -5.91
CA TYR A 192 5.75 8.05 -5.11
C TYR A 192 6.98 7.76 -5.99
N ALA A 193 6.80 7.06 -7.11
CA ALA A 193 7.91 6.70 -7.99
C ALA A 193 8.67 7.93 -8.54
N ALA A 194 7.93 8.95 -9.00
CA ALA A 194 8.52 10.18 -9.52
C ALA A 194 9.22 10.98 -8.41
N SER A 195 8.66 11.03 -7.21
CA SER A 195 9.26 11.67 -6.03
C SER A 195 10.57 10.99 -5.63
N HIS A 196 10.58 9.65 -5.53
CA HIS A 196 11.78 8.87 -5.23
C HIS A 196 12.87 9.07 -6.29
N GLY A 197 12.49 8.96 -7.57
CA GLY A 197 13.40 9.09 -8.69
C GLY A 197 13.97 10.50 -8.83
N PHE A 198 13.15 11.52 -8.63
CA PHE A 198 13.60 12.91 -8.69
C PHE A 198 14.52 13.28 -7.53
N THR A 199 14.21 12.85 -6.30
CA THR A 199 15.10 13.05 -5.15
C THR A 199 16.44 12.35 -5.34
N ARG A 200 16.43 11.12 -5.88
CA ARG A 200 17.67 10.41 -6.26
C ARG A 200 18.46 11.16 -7.35
N PHE A 201 17.78 11.73 -8.33
CA PHE A 201 18.41 12.58 -9.35
C PHE A 201 19.07 13.82 -8.74
N LEU A 202 18.42 14.48 -7.77
CA LEU A 202 19.00 15.63 -7.07
C LEU A 202 20.23 15.21 -6.26
N ALA A 203 20.14 14.13 -5.50
CA ALA A 203 21.26 13.60 -4.71
C ALA A 203 22.45 13.19 -5.60
N ASP A 204 22.19 12.50 -6.72
CA ASP A 204 23.22 12.09 -7.68
C ASP A 204 23.93 13.29 -8.34
N ARG A 205 23.19 14.37 -8.62
CA ARG A 205 23.75 15.56 -9.30
C ARG A 205 24.41 16.57 -8.37
N TYR A 206 23.92 16.70 -7.14
CA TYR A 206 24.30 17.78 -6.22
C TYR A 206 24.85 17.26 -4.88
N GLY A 207 24.92 15.95 -4.70
CA GLY A 207 25.35 15.24 -3.50
C GLY A 207 24.25 15.13 -2.44
N ASP A 208 24.26 14.05 -1.66
CA ASP A 208 23.24 13.75 -0.64
C ASP A 208 23.01 14.92 0.34
N SER A 209 24.08 15.65 0.68
CA SER A 209 24.04 16.83 1.55
C SER A 209 23.14 17.95 1.02
N SER A 210 22.85 18.02 -0.28
CA SER A 210 21.99 19.05 -0.87
C SER A 210 20.58 18.98 -0.30
N LEU A 211 20.05 17.78 -0.07
CA LEU A 211 18.73 17.55 0.50
C LEU A 211 18.64 18.10 1.93
N VAL A 212 19.67 17.84 2.73
CA VAL A 212 19.77 18.36 4.11
C VAL A 212 19.91 19.88 4.11
N LYS A 213 20.71 20.45 3.20
CA LYS A 213 20.87 21.92 3.05
C LYS A 213 19.57 22.63 2.71
N VAL A 214 18.67 22.00 1.93
CA VAL A 214 17.33 22.55 1.68
C VAL A 214 16.55 22.62 2.99
N MET A 215 16.48 21.52 3.75
CA MET A 215 15.73 21.47 5.01
C MET A 215 16.32 22.37 6.11
N ALA A 216 17.64 22.57 6.10
CA ALA A 216 18.37 23.45 7.04
C ALA A 216 18.34 24.93 6.63
N HIS A 217 17.66 25.31 5.56
CA HIS A 217 17.63 26.70 5.13
C HIS A 217 16.85 27.56 6.14
N ASN A 218 17.47 28.66 6.59
CA ASN A 218 16.87 29.67 7.47
C ASN A 218 16.22 29.07 8.75
N GLU A 219 16.95 28.25 9.52
CA GLU A 219 16.42 27.57 10.73
C GLU A 219 15.83 28.52 11.78
N LYS A 220 16.34 29.75 11.88
CA LYS A 220 15.87 30.79 12.81
C LYS A 220 14.75 31.67 12.24
N GLY A 221 14.31 31.38 11.02
CA GLY A 221 13.29 32.11 10.29
C GLY A 221 11.89 32.00 10.89
N TRP A 222 10.97 32.81 10.36
CA TRP A 222 9.56 32.79 10.76
C TRP A 222 8.81 31.59 10.19
N LEU A 223 8.99 31.34 8.90
CA LEU A 223 8.40 30.25 8.11
C LEU A 223 9.48 29.57 7.28
N PHE A 224 9.25 28.30 6.93
CA PHE A 224 10.13 27.59 6.00
C PHE A 224 9.67 27.88 4.57
N ASP A 225 10.47 28.63 3.80
CA ASP A 225 10.22 28.86 2.37
C ASP A 225 10.96 27.80 1.55
N PHE A 226 10.22 26.81 1.06
CA PHE A 226 10.78 25.72 0.26
C PHE A 226 11.35 26.23 -1.07
N ASN A 227 10.68 27.15 -1.76
CA ASN A 227 11.09 27.60 -3.08
C ASN A 227 12.37 28.43 -2.99
N GLU A 228 12.48 29.29 -1.98
CA GLU A 228 13.71 30.02 -1.68
C GLU A 228 14.86 29.06 -1.34
N ALA A 229 14.63 28.13 -0.41
CA ALA A 229 15.62 27.14 0.02
C ALA A 229 16.12 26.29 -1.16
N PHE A 230 15.18 25.77 -1.97
CA PHE A 230 15.47 24.95 -3.13
C PHE A 230 16.28 25.73 -4.17
N LYS A 231 15.87 26.96 -4.50
CA LYS A 231 16.60 27.81 -5.44
C LYS A 231 17.99 28.19 -4.91
N LYS A 232 18.14 28.39 -3.60
CA LYS A 232 19.44 28.70 -2.99
C LYS A 232 20.42 27.53 -3.10
N VAL A 233 19.95 26.30 -2.95
CA VAL A 233 20.79 25.09 -3.01
C VAL A 233 21.07 24.66 -4.44
N TYR A 234 20.05 24.64 -5.31
CA TYR A 234 20.16 24.07 -6.65
C TYR A 234 20.29 25.10 -7.78
N GLY A 235 20.11 26.39 -7.48
CA GLY A 235 20.20 27.50 -8.44
C GLY A 235 19.01 27.61 -9.41
N LYS A 236 18.10 26.63 -9.41
CA LYS A 236 16.95 26.54 -10.32
C LYS A 236 15.70 26.12 -9.54
N SER A 237 14.52 26.39 -10.10
CA SER A 237 13.26 25.93 -9.53
C SER A 237 13.05 24.42 -9.76
N PRO A 238 12.20 23.76 -8.95
CA PRO A 238 11.94 22.33 -9.08
C PRO A 238 11.45 21.88 -10.45
N ASP A 239 10.57 22.65 -11.10
CA ASP A 239 10.00 22.36 -12.42
C ASP A 239 11.08 22.30 -13.53
N ILE A 240 12.05 23.22 -13.49
CA ILE A 240 13.17 23.23 -14.44
C ILE A 240 14.06 22.01 -14.23
N LEU A 241 14.35 21.66 -12.97
CA LEU A 241 15.18 20.48 -12.67
C LEU A 241 14.45 19.17 -12.96
N PHE A 242 13.13 19.13 -12.74
CA PHE A 242 12.32 17.98 -13.08
C PHE A 242 12.29 17.75 -14.60
N THR A 243 12.27 18.81 -15.41
CA THR A 243 12.42 18.70 -16.87
C THR A 243 13.77 18.05 -17.25
N ASN A 244 14.85 18.36 -16.54
CA ASN A 244 16.15 17.70 -16.76
C ASN A 244 16.13 16.22 -16.33
N TYR A 245 15.42 15.91 -15.25
CA TYR A 245 15.19 14.53 -14.83
C TYR A 245 14.39 13.74 -15.89
N ILE A 246 13.31 14.31 -16.44
CA ILE A 246 12.54 13.68 -17.53
C ILE A 246 13.45 13.38 -18.72
N ARG A 247 14.28 14.34 -19.16
CA ARG A 247 15.25 14.13 -20.25
C ARG A 247 16.19 12.95 -19.97
N ARG A 248 16.71 12.84 -18.74
CA ARG A 248 17.54 11.69 -18.33
C ARG A 248 16.77 10.37 -18.42
N MET A 249 15.51 10.35 -17.98
CA MET A 249 14.69 9.13 -18.01
C MET A 249 14.30 8.73 -19.44
N VAL A 250 14.05 9.69 -20.33
CA VAL A 250 13.81 9.44 -21.75
C VAL A 250 15.02 8.76 -22.39
N ILE A 251 16.23 9.26 -22.12
CA ILE A 251 17.46 8.66 -22.63
C ILE A 251 17.64 7.26 -22.03
N TYR A 252 17.59 7.13 -20.71
CA TYR A 252 17.80 5.85 -20.01
C TYR A 252 16.86 4.74 -20.47
N TYR A 253 15.55 5.00 -20.50
CA TYR A 253 14.58 4.00 -20.95
C TYR A 253 14.57 3.85 -22.47
N GLY A 254 14.89 4.90 -23.22
CA GLY A 254 15.06 4.82 -24.67
C GLY A 254 16.17 3.86 -25.06
N ASP A 255 17.35 4.03 -24.46
CA ASP A 255 18.50 3.15 -24.67
C ASP A 255 18.18 1.71 -24.26
N LEU A 256 17.58 1.52 -23.08
CA LEU A 256 17.18 0.20 -22.59
C LEU A 256 16.21 -0.50 -23.54
N LEU A 257 15.26 0.24 -24.12
CA LEU A 257 14.23 -0.33 -25.00
C LEU A 257 14.70 -0.50 -26.44
N ALA A 258 15.73 0.22 -26.89
CA ALA A 258 16.30 0.09 -28.22
C ALA A 258 16.85 -1.31 -28.52
N GLU A 259 17.24 -2.05 -27.47
CA GLU A 259 17.73 -3.42 -27.56
C GLU A 259 16.61 -4.46 -27.77
N TYR A 260 15.35 -4.09 -27.55
CA TYR A 260 14.22 -5.02 -27.64
C TYR A 260 13.52 -4.92 -28.99
N PRO A 261 13.18 -6.06 -29.62
CA PRO A 261 12.39 -6.04 -30.85
C PRO A 261 11.00 -5.44 -30.57
N VAL A 262 10.52 -4.60 -31.48
CA VAL A 262 9.16 -4.06 -31.41
C VAL A 262 8.17 -5.20 -31.60
N SER A 263 7.56 -5.68 -30.51
CA SER A 263 6.47 -6.65 -30.57
C SER A 263 5.15 -5.90 -30.68
N LYS A 264 4.44 -6.05 -31.81
CA LYS A 264 3.03 -5.67 -31.90
C LYS A 264 2.21 -6.86 -31.41
N LEU A 265 1.38 -6.66 -30.39
CA LEU A 265 0.34 -7.64 -30.06
C LEU A 265 -0.55 -7.79 -31.30
N THR A 266 -0.56 -8.98 -31.89
CA THR A 266 -1.25 -9.28 -33.15
C THR A 266 -2.72 -9.59 -32.98
N GLU A 267 -3.20 -9.77 -31.75
CA GLU A 267 -4.57 -10.17 -31.45
C GLU A 267 -5.25 -9.20 -30.46
N ASP A 268 -6.53 -8.93 -30.71
CA ASP A 268 -7.38 -8.25 -29.76
C ASP A 268 -7.58 -9.16 -28.54
N LEU A 269 -6.99 -8.75 -27.40
CA LEU A 269 -7.19 -9.44 -26.14
C LEU A 269 -8.68 -9.43 -25.76
N LEU A 270 -9.16 -10.53 -25.18
CA LEU A 270 -10.52 -10.64 -24.66
C LEU A 270 -10.74 -9.55 -23.59
N SER A 271 -11.50 -8.51 -23.95
CA SER A 271 -11.87 -7.43 -23.05
C SER A 271 -13.38 -7.43 -22.82
N ILE A 272 -13.78 -7.53 -21.57
CA ILE A 272 -15.17 -7.41 -21.14
C ILE A 272 -15.28 -6.35 -20.04
N GLY A 273 -16.33 -5.51 -20.16
CA GLY A 273 -16.51 -4.35 -19.31
C GLY A 273 -15.42 -3.30 -19.52
N ASP A 274 -15.28 -2.43 -18.54
CA ASP A 274 -14.25 -1.39 -18.53
C ASP A 274 -12.86 -1.94 -18.15
N ARG A 275 -12.82 -3.00 -17.33
CA ARG A 275 -11.55 -3.63 -16.94
C ARG A 275 -11.70 -5.11 -16.68
N THR A 276 -10.86 -5.92 -17.30
CA THR A 276 -10.75 -7.37 -17.01
C THR A 276 -9.61 -7.63 -16.02
N PHE A 277 -9.87 -8.45 -14.99
CA PHE A 277 -8.91 -8.77 -13.92
C PHE A 277 -8.36 -10.19 -14.01
N GLN A 278 -9.22 -11.19 -14.26
CA GLN A 278 -8.84 -12.60 -14.34
C GLN A 278 -9.66 -13.30 -15.42
N VAL A 279 -9.01 -14.21 -16.16
CA VAL A 279 -9.65 -15.03 -17.19
C VAL A 279 -9.21 -16.48 -16.98
N PHE A 280 -10.18 -17.38 -16.78
CA PHE A 280 -9.93 -18.81 -16.61
C PHE A 280 -10.60 -19.61 -17.74
N PRO A 281 -9.86 -20.41 -18.50
CA PRO A 281 -10.45 -21.28 -19.52
C PRO A 281 -11.23 -22.43 -18.86
N LEU A 282 -12.53 -22.54 -19.16
CA LEU A 282 -13.39 -23.62 -18.67
C LEU A 282 -13.42 -24.81 -19.64
N SER A 283 -13.79 -24.56 -20.90
CA SER A 283 -13.82 -25.56 -21.98
C SER A 283 -13.21 -24.98 -23.26
N ALA A 284 -12.23 -25.70 -23.81
CA ALA A 284 -11.64 -25.35 -25.10
C ALA A 284 -12.58 -25.69 -26.28
N GLN A 285 -13.41 -26.73 -26.14
CA GLN A 285 -14.36 -27.14 -27.20
C GLN A 285 -15.44 -26.06 -27.43
N ASP A 286 -15.93 -25.45 -26.35
CA ASP A 286 -16.98 -24.44 -26.43
C ASP A 286 -16.44 -23.00 -26.40
N SER A 287 -15.11 -22.82 -26.32
CA SER A 287 -14.47 -21.53 -26.07
C SER A 287 -15.11 -20.77 -24.91
N SER A 288 -15.31 -21.46 -23.78
CA SER A 288 -15.94 -20.89 -22.59
C SER A 288 -14.93 -20.55 -21.50
N TYR A 289 -15.15 -19.41 -20.85
CA TYR A 289 -14.24 -18.82 -19.87
C TYR A 289 -15.00 -18.32 -18.65
N LEU A 290 -14.42 -18.44 -17.47
CA LEU A 290 -14.83 -17.69 -16.29
C LEU A 290 -14.02 -16.40 -16.26
N VAL A 291 -14.70 -15.26 -16.27
CA VAL A 291 -14.05 -13.94 -16.33
C VAL A 291 -14.45 -13.10 -15.13
N VAL A 292 -13.45 -12.47 -14.53
CA VAL A 292 -13.59 -11.49 -13.46
C VAL A 292 -13.31 -10.12 -14.04
N TYR A 293 -14.27 -9.21 -13.96
CA TYR A 293 -14.21 -7.92 -14.64
C TYR A 293 -14.99 -6.84 -13.90
N ARG A 294 -14.67 -5.57 -14.15
CA ARG A 294 -15.44 -4.41 -13.72
C ARG A 294 -16.38 -4.01 -14.84
N GLU A 295 -17.66 -3.87 -14.54
CA GLU A 295 -18.67 -3.52 -15.54
C GLU A 295 -18.49 -2.12 -16.11
N SER A 296 -18.21 -1.13 -15.25
CA SER A 296 -17.95 0.26 -15.62
C SER A 296 -17.09 0.94 -14.55
N GLU A 297 -16.51 2.10 -14.86
CA GLU A 297 -15.64 2.84 -13.92
C GLU A 297 -16.30 3.14 -12.56
N ILE A 298 -17.62 3.38 -12.55
CA ILE A 298 -18.41 3.67 -11.34
C ILE A 298 -18.80 2.42 -10.54
N HIS A 299 -18.59 1.22 -11.09
CA HIS A 299 -18.92 -0.03 -10.43
C HIS A 299 -17.79 -0.41 -9.47
N ASN A 300 -18.05 -0.26 -8.17
CA ASN A 300 -17.03 -0.43 -7.12
C ASN A 300 -16.60 -1.90 -6.89
N TYR A 301 -17.34 -2.85 -7.44
CA TYR A 301 -17.14 -4.28 -7.19
C TYR A 301 -16.74 -5.04 -8.46
N LYS A 302 -16.12 -6.20 -8.31
CA LYS A 302 -15.86 -7.08 -9.46
C LYS A 302 -17.10 -7.93 -9.76
N SER A 303 -17.40 -8.06 -11.03
CA SER A 303 -18.36 -9.00 -11.58
C SER A 303 -17.66 -10.27 -12.05
N VAL A 304 -18.34 -11.39 -11.90
CA VAL A 304 -17.85 -12.71 -12.30
C VAL A 304 -18.89 -13.33 -13.22
N ALA A 305 -18.48 -13.75 -14.40
CA ALA A 305 -19.37 -14.37 -15.37
C ALA A 305 -18.70 -15.50 -16.16
N ILE A 306 -19.52 -16.47 -16.56
CA ILE A 306 -19.16 -17.43 -17.59
C ILE A 306 -19.50 -16.80 -18.94
N VAL A 307 -18.50 -16.68 -19.79
CA VAL A 307 -18.61 -16.12 -21.14
C VAL A 307 -18.21 -17.14 -22.18
N GLN A 308 -18.77 -17.02 -23.38
CA GLN A 308 -18.34 -17.75 -24.56
C GLN A 308 -17.71 -16.75 -25.54
N PHE A 309 -16.53 -17.09 -26.05
CA PHE A 309 -15.82 -16.31 -27.06
C PHE A 309 -15.88 -17.01 -28.42
N ASN A 310 -16.29 -16.28 -29.46
CA ASN A 310 -16.30 -16.80 -30.82
C ASN A 310 -15.98 -15.68 -31.82
N LYS A 311 -14.88 -15.82 -32.56
CA LYS A 311 -14.43 -14.88 -33.62
C LYS A 311 -14.50 -13.40 -33.19
N GLY A 312 -13.88 -13.07 -32.06
CA GLY A 312 -13.85 -11.69 -31.53
C GLY A 312 -15.11 -11.25 -30.79
N LYS A 313 -16.20 -12.06 -30.79
CA LYS A 313 -17.45 -11.73 -30.09
C LYS A 313 -17.56 -12.46 -28.76
N ILE A 314 -17.93 -11.72 -27.72
CA ILE A 314 -18.16 -12.25 -26.37
C ILE A 314 -19.67 -12.35 -26.13
N LYS A 315 -20.13 -13.52 -25.66
CA LYS A 315 -21.49 -13.73 -25.16
C LYS A 315 -21.46 -14.15 -23.70
N ILE A 316 -22.07 -13.36 -22.81
CA ILE A 316 -22.25 -13.74 -21.41
C ILE A 316 -23.29 -14.86 -21.36
N LYS A 317 -22.87 -16.05 -20.91
CA LYS A 317 -23.75 -17.22 -20.75
C LYS A 317 -24.44 -17.21 -19.40
N LYS A 318 -23.69 -16.86 -18.35
CA LYS A 318 -24.19 -16.85 -16.98
C LYS A 318 -23.42 -15.85 -16.14
N ARG A 319 -24.15 -14.96 -15.47
CA ARG A 319 -23.57 -14.08 -14.45
C ARG A 319 -23.55 -14.84 -13.11
N ILE A 320 -22.39 -14.94 -12.50
CA ILE A 320 -22.20 -15.61 -11.20
C ILE A 320 -22.45 -14.62 -10.06
N THR A 321 -21.86 -13.43 -10.15
CA THR A 321 -22.03 -12.34 -9.19
C THR A 321 -21.66 -11.02 -9.85
N ASN A 322 -22.19 -9.91 -9.33
CA ASN A 322 -21.76 -8.55 -9.64
C ASN A 322 -21.12 -7.84 -8.44
N ASN A 323 -20.84 -8.62 -7.40
CA ASN A 323 -20.34 -8.18 -6.12
C ASN A 323 -19.32 -9.21 -5.59
N ALA A 324 -18.10 -9.17 -6.10
CA ALA A 324 -16.93 -9.89 -5.59
C ALA A 324 -15.82 -8.88 -5.28
N ASP A 325 -15.19 -9.04 -4.12
CA ASP A 325 -14.20 -8.09 -3.60
C ASP A 325 -12.78 -8.67 -3.62
N THR A 326 -12.66 -9.99 -3.41
CA THR A 326 -11.40 -10.70 -3.61
C THR A 326 -11.17 -11.00 -5.08
N ASP A 327 -10.07 -11.68 -5.38
CA ASP A 327 -9.96 -12.46 -6.62
C ASP A 327 -10.85 -13.70 -6.56
N VAL A 328 -11.08 -14.32 -7.72
CA VAL A 328 -11.76 -15.60 -7.84
C VAL A 328 -10.73 -16.72 -7.90
N PHE A 329 -10.99 -17.77 -7.14
CA PHE A 329 -10.14 -18.96 -7.06
C PHE A 329 -10.89 -20.13 -7.67
N LEU A 330 -10.24 -20.88 -8.57
CA LEU A 330 -10.85 -21.98 -9.30
C LEU A 330 -10.22 -23.31 -8.86
N SER A 331 -11.07 -24.30 -8.62
CA SER A 331 -10.63 -25.69 -8.41
C SER A 331 -9.94 -26.27 -9.64
N LYS A 332 -9.05 -27.25 -9.43
CA LYS A 332 -8.26 -27.87 -10.50
C LYS A 332 -9.13 -28.53 -11.58
N ASP A 333 -10.23 -29.15 -11.16
CA ASP A 333 -11.21 -29.79 -12.06
C ASP A 333 -12.21 -28.81 -12.68
N LYS A 334 -12.11 -27.51 -12.31
CA LYS A 334 -12.97 -26.40 -12.75
C LYS A 334 -14.45 -26.59 -12.40
N THR A 335 -14.77 -27.49 -11.47
CA THR A 335 -16.14 -27.71 -11.01
C THR A 335 -16.56 -26.64 -10.00
N TRP A 336 -15.63 -26.14 -9.20
CA TRP A 336 -15.85 -25.20 -8.12
C TRP A 336 -15.07 -23.90 -8.30
N ALA A 337 -15.67 -22.78 -7.91
CA ALA A 337 -14.99 -21.51 -7.73
C ALA A 337 -15.32 -20.91 -6.36
N ALA A 338 -14.44 -20.06 -5.84
CA ALA A 338 -14.67 -19.33 -4.59
C ALA A 338 -14.28 -17.86 -4.71
N TYR A 339 -14.99 -17.02 -3.96
CA TYR A 339 -14.73 -15.58 -3.87
C TYR A 339 -15.28 -15.01 -2.56
N GLY A 340 -14.63 -13.97 -2.06
CA GLY A 340 -15.04 -13.20 -0.90
C GLY A 340 -15.83 -11.94 -1.27
N ARG A 341 -16.76 -11.57 -0.39
CA ARG A 341 -17.48 -10.30 -0.40
C ARG A 341 -17.18 -9.52 0.86
N TYR A 342 -17.03 -8.21 0.78
CA TYR A 342 -16.78 -7.39 1.95
C TYR A 342 -17.84 -7.59 3.02
N TYR A 343 -17.35 -7.69 4.24
CA TYR A 343 -18.12 -7.59 5.46
C TYR A 343 -17.43 -6.56 6.34
N TYR A 344 -18.18 -5.50 6.67
CA TYR A 344 -17.71 -4.45 7.56
C TYR A 344 -18.27 -4.75 8.94
N GLY A 345 -17.41 -5.22 9.84
CA GLY A 345 -17.76 -5.41 11.23
C GLY A 345 -17.44 -4.15 12.01
N GLN A 346 -18.39 -3.59 12.75
CA GLN A 346 -18.15 -2.46 13.64
C GLN A 346 -18.13 -2.94 15.09
N LYS A 347 -17.02 -2.67 15.81
CA LYS A 347 -16.93 -2.88 17.26
C LYS A 347 -16.23 -1.66 17.86
N SER A 348 -16.84 -1.04 18.87
CA SER A 348 -16.24 0.06 19.64
C SER A 348 -15.59 1.14 18.75
N ASN A 349 -16.34 1.62 17.76
CA ASN A 349 -15.92 2.63 16.77
C ASN A 349 -14.77 2.23 15.81
N GLN A 350 -14.33 0.98 15.83
CA GLN A 350 -13.41 0.44 14.83
C GLN A 350 -14.19 -0.37 13.78
N ILE A 351 -13.86 -0.14 12.51
CA ILE A 351 -14.38 -0.91 11.38
C ILE A 351 -13.32 -1.93 11.00
N SER A 352 -13.64 -3.23 11.12
CA SER A 352 -12.80 -4.31 10.63
C SER A 352 -13.23 -4.73 9.23
N LEU A 353 -12.27 -4.83 8.31
CA LEU A 353 -12.50 -5.36 6.97
C LEU A 353 -12.38 -6.88 7.00
N LYS A 354 -13.46 -7.58 6.65
CA LYS A 354 -13.46 -9.04 6.51
C LYS A 354 -14.18 -9.43 5.24
N TYR A 355 -14.20 -10.73 4.97
CA TYR A 355 -14.85 -11.31 3.81
C TYR A 355 -15.83 -12.41 4.22
N ILE A 356 -17.06 -12.30 3.75
CA ILE A 356 -17.97 -13.44 3.66
C ILE A 356 -17.62 -14.20 2.39
N TRP A 357 -17.11 -15.41 2.57
CA TRP A 357 -16.69 -16.26 1.46
C TRP A 357 -17.85 -17.06 0.88
N LYS A 358 -17.84 -17.22 -0.45
CA LYS A 358 -18.80 -18.03 -1.20
C LYS A 358 -18.06 -19.08 -2.01
N ILE A 359 -18.60 -20.30 -2.01
CA ILE A 359 -18.16 -21.43 -2.82
C ILE A 359 -19.29 -21.75 -3.79
N ILE A 360 -19.03 -21.77 -5.09
CA ILE A 360 -20.02 -22.04 -6.12
C ILE A 360 -19.61 -23.23 -6.97
N ASN A 361 -20.56 -24.14 -7.19
CA ASN A 361 -20.44 -25.17 -8.21
C ASN A 361 -20.78 -24.57 -9.57
N LEU A 362 -19.82 -24.49 -10.48
CA LEU A 362 -20.00 -23.84 -11.79
C LEU A 362 -20.94 -24.62 -12.72
N LYS A 363 -21.05 -25.95 -12.54
CA LYS A 363 -21.94 -26.80 -13.34
C LYS A 363 -23.40 -26.64 -12.91
N THR A 364 -23.68 -26.75 -11.61
CA THR A 364 -25.06 -26.71 -11.07
C THR A 364 -25.53 -25.30 -10.72
N GLY A 365 -24.61 -24.36 -10.50
CA GLY A 365 -24.91 -23.02 -9.97
C GLY A 365 -25.20 -22.96 -8.48
N LYS A 366 -25.20 -24.09 -7.77
CA LYS A 366 -25.41 -24.10 -6.31
C LYS A 366 -24.27 -23.36 -5.62
N THR A 367 -24.62 -22.45 -4.72
CA THR A 367 -23.67 -21.62 -3.97
C THR A 367 -23.82 -21.88 -2.48
N ARG A 368 -22.70 -22.15 -1.81
CA ARG A 368 -22.57 -22.20 -0.35
C ARG A 368 -21.94 -20.90 0.14
N THR A 369 -22.51 -20.32 1.19
CA THR A 369 -21.92 -19.17 1.90
C THR A 369 -21.25 -19.68 3.17
N ILE A 370 -20.00 -19.28 3.41
CA ILE A 370 -19.33 -19.46 4.69
C ILE A 370 -19.89 -18.39 5.63
N SER A 371 -20.57 -18.82 6.68
CA SER A 371 -21.39 -17.94 7.55
C SER A 371 -20.58 -17.01 8.44
N HIS A 372 -19.28 -17.28 8.64
CA HIS A 372 -18.40 -16.49 9.47
C HIS A 372 -17.50 -15.61 8.59
N PRO A 373 -17.48 -14.29 8.77
CA PRO A 373 -16.56 -13.40 8.07
C PRO A 373 -15.10 -13.68 8.48
N LEU A 374 -14.22 -13.79 7.49
CA LEU A 374 -12.80 -14.09 7.67
C LEU A 374 -11.94 -12.97 7.09
N ARG A 375 -10.76 -12.72 7.67
CA ARG A 375 -9.74 -11.81 7.10
C ARG A 375 -9.00 -12.44 5.92
N ALA A 376 -9.27 -13.70 5.59
CA ALA A 376 -8.65 -14.37 4.46
C ALA A 376 -8.93 -13.64 3.14
N ARG A 377 -7.86 -13.39 2.36
CA ARG A 377 -7.91 -12.74 1.03
C ARG A 377 -7.52 -13.66 -0.11
N GLN A 378 -6.76 -14.71 0.22
CA GLN A 378 -6.29 -15.73 -0.70
C GLN A 378 -6.96 -17.05 -0.38
N ALA A 379 -7.21 -17.84 -1.41
CA ALA A 379 -7.79 -19.16 -1.27
C ALA A 379 -7.15 -20.16 -2.22
N VAL A 380 -7.25 -21.44 -1.88
CA VAL A 380 -6.90 -22.54 -2.79
C VAL A 380 -7.86 -23.69 -2.58
N PHE A 381 -8.08 -24.51 -3.61
CA PHE A 381 -8.79 -25.78 -3.45
C PHE A 381 -7.78 -26.90 -3.27
N ASP A 382 -8.03 -27.80 -2.31
CA ASP A 382 -7.24 -29.01 -2.16
C ASP A 382 -7.56 -30.06 -3.25
N SER A 383 -6.89 -31.22 -3.19
CA SER A 383 -7.03 -32.28 -4.19
C SER A 383 -8.42 -32.92 -4.27
N VAL A 384 -9.27 -32.72 -3.25
CA VAL A 384 -10.65 -33.22 -3.21
C VAL A 384 -11.65 -32.06 -3.23
N ASN A 385 -11.22 -30.90 -3.72
CA ASN A 385 -12.01 -29.68 -3.88
C ASN A 385 -12.58 -29.11 -2.58
N ASN A 386 -11.94 -29.26 -1.42
CA ASN A 386 -12.26 -28.42 -0.27
C ASN A 386 -11.60 -27.04 -0.44
N LEU A 387 -12.30 -25.98 -0.05
CA LEU A 387 -11.73 -24.63 -0.02
C LEU A 387 -10.82 -24.47 1.20
N ILE A 388 -9.60 -24.04 0.97
CA ILE A 388 -8.61 -23.68 1.99
C ILE A 388 -8.48 -22.17 2.04
N LEU A 389 -8.61 -21.60 3.24
CA LEU A 389 -8.48 -20.16 3.51
C LEU A 389 -7.45 -19.95 4.62
N CYS A 390 -6.58 -18.96 4.46
CA CYS A 390 -5.59 -18.58 5.46
C CYS A 390 -5.98 -17.24 6.08
N GLU A 391 -6.11 -17.19 7.41
CA GLU A 391 -6.21 -15.95 8.18
C GLU A 391 -4.87 -15.65 8.84
N THR A 392 -4.41 -14.41 8.72
CA THR A 392 -3.28 -13.88 9.48
C THR A 392 -3.84 -12.85 10.45
N LEU A 393 -3.65 -13.09 11.74
CA LEU A 393 -4.03 -12.21 12.85
C LEU A 393 -2.75 -11.62 13.48
N ALA A 394 -2.90 -10.77 14.49
CA ALA A 394 -1.75 -10.18 15.18
C ALA A 394 -0.93 -11.16 16.00
N ASP A 395 -1.57 -12.21 16.51
CA ASP A 395 -1.00 -13.17 17.45
C ASP A 395 -0.94 -14.60 16.89
N GLN A 396 -1.59 -14.87 15.76
CA GLN A 396 -1.67 -16.22 15.20
C GLN A 396 -1.92 -16.20 13.69
N SER A 397 -1.76 -17.37 13.08
CA SER A 397 -2.20 -17.65 11.71
C SER A 397 -2.96 -18.96 11.67
N ILE A 398 -4.09 -18.95 10.99
CA ILE A 398 -5.05 -20.05 11.00
C ILE A 398 -5.30 -20.50 9.57
N LEU A 399 -5.13 -21.80 9.32
CA LEU A 399 -5.50 -22.42 8.05
C LEU A 399 -6.83 -23.15 8.22
N HIS A 400 -7.86 -22.65 7.57
CA HIS A 400 -9.19 -23.26 7.58
C HIS A 400 -9.41 -24.11 6.34
N ARG A 401 -10.07 -25.26 6.50
CA ARG A 401 -10.57 -26.08 5.40
C ARG A 401 -12.08 -26.18 5.48
N PHE A 402 -12.74 -25.85 4.38
CA PHE A 402 -14.20 -25.87 4.22
C PHE A 402 -14.59 -26.84 3.12
N ASN A 403 -15.49 -27.77 3.42
CA ASN A 403 -15.98 -28.68 2.40
C ASN A 403 -16.83 -27.96 1.34
N SER A 404 -16.66 -28.23 0.05
CA SER A 404 -17.40 -27.46 -0.96
C SER A 404 -18.91 -27.72 -0.98
N GLU A 405 -19.36 -28.86 -0.49
CA GLU A 405 -20.77 -29.29 -0.55
C GLU A 405 -21.48 -29.26 0.80
N LYS A 406 -20.86 -29.86 1.81
CA LYS A 406 -21.41 -30.07 3.15
C LYS A 406 -21.06 -28.91 4.07
N ASN A 407 -21.88 -28.70 5.09
CA ASN A 407 -21.59 -27.72 6.13
C ASN A 407 -20.52 -28.20 7.13
N TYR A 408 -19.35 -28.57 6.61
CA TYR A 408 -18.21 -29.05 7.38
C TYR A 408 -17.04 -28.05 7.28
N HIS A 409 -16.35 -27.86 8.41
CA HIS A 409 -15.21 -26.99 8.59
C HIS A 409 -14.25 -27.63 9.60
N ASN A 410 -12.95 -27.55 9.32
CA ASN A 410 -11.92 -27.87 10.30
C ASN A 410 -10.74 -26.90 10.20
N THR A 411 -10.12 -26.61 11.33
CA THR A 411 -8.85 -25.89 11.41
C THR A 411 -7.72 -26.88 11.18
N MET A 412 -6.98 -26.70 10.09
CA MET A 412 -5.85 -27.57 9.72
C MET A 412 -4.58 -27.22 10.50
N PHE A 413 -4.40 -25.94 10.81
CA PHE A 413 -3.18 -25.42 11.41
C PHE A 413 -3.50 -24.15 12.19
N ASN A 414 -2.89 -24.00 13.36
CA ASN A 414 -2.92 -22.78 14.17
C ASN A 414 -1.55 -22.54 14.79
N THR A 415 -0.97 -21.35 14.60
CA THR A 415 0.30 -20.95 15.20
C THR A 415 0.08 -20.15 16.48
N GLN A 416 1.11 -20.08 17.34
CA GLN A 416 1.16 -19.12 18.45
C GLN A 416 1.85 -17.79 18.09
N MET A 417 2.29 -17.64 16.84
CA MET A 417 2.86 -16.40 16.30
C MET A 417 2.43 -16.25 14.84
N PRO A 418 2.10 -15.05 14.35
CA PRO A 418 1.64 -14.90 12.97
C PRO A 418 2.76 -15.23 11.98
N VAL A 419 2.41 -15.88 10.87
CA VAL A 419 3.35 -16.22 9.79
C VAL A 419 4.02 -14.94 9.30
N GLY A 420 5.35 -14.88 9.38
CA GLY A 420 6.14 -13.69 9.02
C GLY A 420 6.47 -12.75 10.18
N SER A 421 6.02 -13.03 11.41
CA SER A 421 6.67 -12.48 12.60
C SER A 421 8.11 -13.00 12.63
N MET A 422 9.08 -12.08 12.77
CA MET A 422 10.43 -12.53 13.09
C MET A 422 10.41 -12.98 14.55
N ALA A 423 10.93 -14.19 14.79
CA ALA A 423 11.39 -14.59 16.11
C ALA A 423 12.61 -13.77 16.51
#